data_AF-A0A4Q9DXZ3-F1
#
_entry.id   AF-A0A4Q9DXZ3-F1
#
_cell.length_a   1.000
_cell.length_b   1.000
_cell.length_c   1.000
_cell.angle_alpha   90.00
_cell.angle_beta   90.00
_cell.angle_gamma   90.00
#
_symmetry.space_group_name_H-M   'P 1'
#
loop_
_entity.id
_entity.type
_entity.pdbx_description
1 polymer ?
#
loop_
_entity_poly.entity_id
_entity_poly.type
_entity_poly.pdbx_seq_one_letter_code
_entity_poly.pdbx_strand_id
1 'polypeptide(L)'
;MKRFKLVCFFALCIHLAGCSPIAGIQHADVYMEDRMIAQQIDVVPEGRSGKVWVPLSVISSCLGMSVYEKDNALLIGSTGPAYTLQPGQTAAFLGDKPVTVADAPKYIGNEVYVSDRTVTDLWTFPVHWDSQRKRIGIASADHKQLSSWLNAYNYTNSPTQLSHFQTGQYRAMTSAAKPNSAAIVAYAKTLQGAPYQFAADPEATSAAAAFDAPSFVRHVFGHFGITLPRRAISQAELGTTVADENLQPGDLMFFDMQKEPSGSRYVSHVAIYTGNNRFIHTYGADGVTVSELSGEWRSRYLFAKRWG
;
A
#
# COMPACT_ATOMS: atom_id res chain seq x y z
N MET A 1 -0.40 27.68 6.78
CA MET A 1 -1.22 26.56 7.31
C MET A 1 -1.86 25.82 6.14
N LYS A 2 -1.22 24.76 5.65
CA LYS A 2 -1.81 23.89 4.60
C LYS A 2 -2.77 22.92 5.30
N ARG A 3 -4.05 22.96 4.95
CA ARG A 3 -5.10 22.11 5.55
C ARG A 3 -4.96 20.69 5.01
N PHE A 4 -4.69 19.74 5.91
CA PHE A 4 -4.69 18.31 5.64
C PHE A 4 -6.15 17.84 5.52
N LYS A 5 -6.53 17.26 4.38
CA LYS A 5 -7.81 16.52 4.25
C LYS A 5 -7.52 15.03 4.37
N LEU A 6 -7.88 14.46 5.52
CA LEU A 6 -8.05 13.02 5.64
C LEU A 6 -9.34 12.66 4.90
N VAL A 7 -9.27 11.85 3.84
CA VAL A 7 -10.47 11.27 3.22
C VAL A 7 -10.91 10.10 4.09
N CYS A 8 -11.39 10.41 5.30
CA CYS A 8 -12.12 9.47 6.14
C CYS A 8 -13.61 9.70 5.89
N PHE A 9 -14.25 8.77 5.21
CA PHE A 9 -15.69 8.61 5.32
C PHE A 9 -15.97 7.18 5.76
N PHE A 10 -16.54 7.06 6.96
CA PHE A 10 -17.51 6.00 7.22
C PHE A 10 -18.54 6.11 6.09
N ALA A 11 -18.66 5.07 5.27
CA ALA A 11 -19.76 4.95 4.33
C ALA A 11 -21.06 4.72 5.13
N LEU A 12 -21.59 5.80 5.69
CA LEU A 12 -23.00 5.91 6.01
C LEU A 12 -23.59 6.76 4.89
N CYS A 13 -24.33 6.11 3.98
CA CYS A 13 -25.09 6.77 2.92
C CYS A 13 -26.10 7.75 3.53
N ILE A 14 -25.69 8.99 3.78
CA ILE A 14 -26.59 10.11 3.96
C ILE A 14 -26.63 10.84 2.63
N HIS A 15 -27.72 10.63 1.89
CA HIS A 15 -28.10 11.45 0.75
C HIS A 15 -28.23 12.90 1.21
N LEU A 16 -27.17 13.70 1.04
CA LEU A 16 -27.31 15.15 1.06
C LEU A 16 -27.98 15.57 -0.25
N ALA A 17 -29.28 15.84 -0.15
CA ALA A 17 -30.09 16.42 -1.20
C ALA A 17 -29.46 17.76 -1.65
N GLY A 18 -28.88 17.79 -2.85
CA GLY A 18 -28.32 19.02 -3.41
C GLY A 18 -27.37 18.90 -4.60
N CYS A 19 -26.79 17.72 -4.86
CA CYS A 19 -25.98 17.50 -6.07
C CYS A 19 -26.87 16.98 -7.22
N SER A 20 -26.79 17.60 -8.40
CA SER A 20 -27.34 17.01 -9.62
C SER A 20 -26.76 15.60 -9.82
N PRO A 21 -27.58 14.60 -10.20
CA PRO A 21 -27.08 13.25 -10.41
C PRO A 21 -26.03 13.27 -11.53
N ILE A 22 -24.84 12.74 -11.24
CA ILE A 22 -23.79 12.57 -12.24
C ILE A 22 -24.31 11.52 -13.24
N ALA A 23 -24.43 11.92 -14.50
CA ALA A 23 -24.97 11.06 -15.54
C ALA A 23 -24.14 9.76 -15.68
N GLY A 24 -24.82 8.62 -15.70
CA GLY A 24 -24.18 7.31 -15.93
C GLY A 24 -23.70 6.58 -14.67
N ILE A 25 -23.91 7.12 -13.46
CA ILE A 25 -23.69 6.36 -12.22
C ILE A 25 -24.69 5.19 -12.14
N GLN A 26 -24.16 4.03 -11.75
CA GLN A 26 -24.91 2.85 -11.35
C GLN A 26 -24.45 2.42 -9.95
N HIS A 27 -25.30 1.68 -9.24
CA HIS A 27 -24.90 1.09 -7.97
C HIS A 27 -24.48 -0.37 -8.19
N ALA A 28 -23.41 -0.78 -7.53
CA ALA A 28 -22.89 -2.13 -7.60
C ALA A 28 -22.46 -2.66 -6.24
N ASP A 29 -22.57 -3.97 -6.08
CA ASP A 29 -22.02 -4.67 -4.92
C ASP A 29 -20.62 -5.19 -5.25
N VAL A 30 -19.70 -5.12 -4.29
CA VAL A 30 -18.33 -5.60 -4.44
C VAL A 30 -18.18 -6.94 -3.73
N TYR A 31 -17.68 -7.92 -4.46
CA TYR A 31 -17.39 -9.26 -3.97
C TYR A 31 -15.90 -9.51 -4.08
N MET A 32 -15.34 -10.13 -3.05
CA MET A 32 -14.05 -10.79 -3.14
C MET A 32 -14.27 -12.29 -3.05
N GLU A 33 -13.85 -13.00 -4.10
CA GLU A 33 -14.32 -14.36 -4.34
C GLU A 33 -15.85 -14.40 -4.24
N ASP A 34 -16.40 -15.23 -3.35
CA ASP A 34 -17.85 -15.36 -3.12
C ASP A 34 -18.38 -14.47 -1.97
N ARG A 35 -17.49 -13.72 -1.29
CA ARG A 35 -17.87 -12.90 -0.12
C ARG A 35 -18.12 -11.46 -0.54
N MET A 36 -19.31 -10.94 -0.25
CA MET A 36 -19.60 -9.52 -0.41
C MET A 36 -18.82 -8.69 0.62
N ILE A 37 -18.10 -7.67 0.16
CA ILE A 37 -17.24 -6.81 1.00
C ILE A 37 -17.64 -5.33 0.96
N ALA A 38 -18.42 -4.91 -0.03
CA ALA A 38 -19.10 -3.62 -0.06
C ALA A 38 -20.42 -3.72 -0.83
N GLN A 39 -21.36 -2.82 -0.54
CA GLN A 39 -22.70 -2.83 -1.12
C GLN A 39 -23.06 -1.45 -1.64
N GLN A 40 -23.80 -1.40 -2.75
CA GLN A 40 -24.35 -0.16 -3.33
C GLN A 40 -23.31 0.93 -3.57
N ILE A 41 -22.13 0.57 -4.05
CA ILE A 41 -21.08 1.53 -4.37
C ILE A 41 -21.37 2.20 -5.72
N ASP A 42 -21.01 3.48 -5.86
CA ASP A 42 -21.23 4.24 -7.09
C ASP A 42 -20.17 3.87 -8.13
N VAL A 43 -20.59 3.22 -9.20
CA VAL A 43 -19.73 2.84 -10.33
C VAL A 43 -20.16 3.55 -11.60
N VAL A 44 -19.23 3.77 -12.52
CA VAL A 44 -19.54 4.36 -13.83
C VAL A 44 -19.10 3.41 -14.94
N PRO A 45 -20.02 2.58 -15.46
CA PRO A 45 -19.71 1.71 -16.60
C PRO A 45 -19.45 2.51 -17.87
N GLU A 46 -18.38 2.18 -18.60
CA GLU A 46 -18.01 2.85 -19.83
C GLU A 46 -18.51 2.08 -21.06
N GLY A 47 -19.82 2.16 -21.30
CA GLY A 47 -20.49 1.79 -22.55
C GLY A 47 -19.95 0.53 -23.25
N ARG A 48 -19.62 0.65 -24.55
CA ARG A 48 -19.22 -0.48 -25.42
C ARG A 48 -17.86 -1.11 -25.09
N SER A 49 -17.07 -0.50 -24.20
CA SER A 49 -15.74 -1.00 -23.86
C SER A 49 -15.76 -2.16 -22.85
N GLY A 50 -16.89 -2.35 -22.14
CA GLY A 50 -16.99 -3.31 -21.04
C GLY A 50 -16.26 -2.89 -19.76
N LYS A 51 -15.53 -1.77 -19.78
CA LYS A 51 -14.80 -1.20 -18.65
C LYS A 51 -15.74 -0.61 -17.61
N VAL A 52 -15.34 -0.62 -16.35
CA VAL A 52 -16.03 0.08 -15.28
C VAL A 52 -15.07 0.99 -14.53
N TRP A 53 -15.53 2.18 -14.19
CA TRP A 53 -14.84 3.09 -13.31
C TRP A 53 -15.37 2.91 -11.89
N VAL A 54 -14.46 2.71 -10.94
CA VAL A 54 -14.77 2.45 -9.54
C VAL A 54 -14.12 3.50 -8.64
N PRO A 55 -14.75 3.90 -7.52
CA PRO A 55 -14.15 4.88 -6.62
C PRO A 55 -12.88 4.29 -6.01
N LEU A 56 -11.76 5.00 -6.18
CA LEU A 56 -10.45 4.54 -5.74
C LEU A 56 -10.42 4.29 -4.22
N SER A 57 -11.02 5.20 -3.45
CA SER A 57 -11.12 5.09 -1.99
C SER A 57 -11.83 3.81 -1.54
N VAL A 58 -12.95 3.48 -2.18
CA VAL A 58 -13.78 2.31 -1.86
C VAL A 58 -13.04 1.03 -2.17
N ILE A 59 -12.51 0.90 -3.39
CA ILE A 59 -11.81 -0.32 -3.80
C ILE A 59 -10.50 -0.51 -3.03
N SER A 60 -9.76 0.55 -2.72
CA SER A 60 -8.59 0.48 -1.84
C SER A 60 -8.97 0.04 -0.42
N SER A 61 -10.04 0.61 0.15
CA SER A 61 -10.50 0.25 1.51
C SER A 61 -10.94 -1.21 1.60
N CYS A 62 -11.60 -1.72 0.55
CA CYS A 62 -11.97 -3.13 0.40
C CYS A 62 -10.75 -4.06 0.51
N LEU A 63 -9.59 -3.60 0.06
CA LEU A 63 -8.32 -4.34 0.09
C LEU A 63 -7.47 -4.00 1.33
N GLY A 64 -8.02 -3.26 2.29
CA GLY A 64 -7.32 -2.84 3.50
C GLY A 64 -6.26 -1.75 3.27
N MET A 65 -6.36 -1.00 2.18
CA MET A 65 -5.46 0.12 1.86
C MET A 65 -6.13 1.47 2.11
N SER A 66 -5.32 2.43 2.54
CA SER A 66 -5.68 3.84 2.64
C SER A 66 -5.26 4.57 1.36
N VAL A 67 -6.03 5.60 1.00
CA VAL A 67 -5.72 6.53 -0.09
C VAL A 67 -5.54 7.92 0.50
N TYR A 68 -4.45 8.59 0.13
CA TYR A 68 -4.14 9.94 0.58
C TYR A 68 -3.74 10.81 -0.60
N GLU A 69 -4.35 12.00 -0.73
CA GLU A 69 -4.00 12.94 -1.78
C GLU A 69 -3.06 14.02 -1.24
N LYS A 70 -1.93 14.22 -1.91
CA LYS A 70 -0.96 15.28 -1.61
C LYS A 70 -0.35 15.82 -2.89
N ASP A 71 -0.40 17.14 -3.08
CA ASP A 71 0.19 17.82 -4.24
C ASP A 71 -0.24 17.19 -5.59
N ASN A 72 -1.52 16.83 -5.72
CA ASN A 72 -2.13 16.15 -6.86
C ASN A 72 -1.65 14.70 -7.10
N ALA A 73 -0.85 14.14 -6.20
CA ALA A 73 -0.48 12.73 -6.19
C ALA A 73 -1.36 11.94 -5.20
N LEU A 74 -1.76 10.75 -5.62
CA LEU A 74 -2.55 9.80 -4.84
C LEU A 74 -1.61 8.73 -4.28
N LEU A 75 -1.40 8.74 -2.97
CA LEU A 75 -0.57 7.80 -2.23
C LEU A 75 -1.44 6.68 -1.67
N ILE A 76 -1.12 5.42 -1.98
CA ILE A 76 -1.98 4.28 -1.65
C ILE A 76 -1.16 3.17 -0.99
N GLY A 77 -1.68 2.58 0.08
CA GLY A 77 -1.07 1.42 0.77
C GLY A 77 -1.70 1.15 2.14
N SER A 78 -1.23 0.13 2.86
CA SER A 78 -1.81 -0.26 4.15
C SER A 78 -1.20 0.49 5.34
N THR A 79 0.12 0.36 5.54
CA THR A 79 0.83 0.96 6.69
C THR A 79 1.80 2.08 6.30
N GLY A 80 1.79 2.43 5.02
CA GLY A 80 2.55 3.49 4.37
C GLY A 80 2.31 3.40 2.85
N PRO A 81 2.71 4.44 2.07
CA PRO A 81 2.54 4.43 0.63
C PRO A 81 3.32 3.29 -0.04
N ALA A 82 2.62 2.44 -0.78
CA ALA A 82 3.19 1.46 -1.70
C ALA A 82 3.11 1.99 -3.14
N TYR A 83 1.94 2.52 -3.52
CA TYR A 83 1.65 3.01 -4.85
C TYR A 83 1.54 4.54 -4.88
N THR A 84 1.87 5.11 -6.03
CA THR A 84 1.58 6.51 -6.34
C THR A 84 0.96 6.62 -7.71
N LEU A 85 -0.17 7.31 -7.79
CA LEU A 85 -0.86 7.65 -9.03
C LEU A 85 -1.02 9.18 -9.12
N GLN A 86 -1.33 9.67 -10.30
CA GLN A 86 -1.73 11.05 -10.50
C GLN A 86 -2.94 11.11 -11.44
N PRO A 87 -4.03 11.82 -11.08
CA PRO A 87 -5.16 12.01 -11.98
C PRO A 87 -4.72 12.58 -13.34
N GLY A 88 -5.25 12.00 -14.43
CA GLY A 88 -4.93 12.37 -15.80
C GLY A 88 -3.62 11.79 -16.34
N GLN A 89 -2.89 10.97 -15.56
CA GLN A 89 -1.65 10.32 -16.00
C GLN A 89 -1.74 8.80 -15.87
N THR A 90 -1.21 8.09 -16.86
CA THR A 90 -1.01 6.63 -16.80
C THR A 90 0.34 6.26 -16.19
N ALA A 91 1.25 7.22 -16.04
CA ALA A 91 2.48 7.03 -15.29
C ALA A 91 2.17 6.92 -13.79
N ALA A 92 2.77 5.91 -13.16
CA ALA A 92 2.54 5.57 -11.77
C ALA A 92 3.86 5.08 -11.15
N PHE A 93 3.84 4.84 -9.83
CA PHE A 93 4.99 4.27 -9.14
C PHE A 93 4.57 3.15 -8.21
N LEU A 94 5.17 1.97 -8.39
CA LEU A 94 5.19 0.91 -7.39
C LEU A 94 6.49 1.05 -6.60
N GLY A 95 6.40 1.52 -5.36
CA GLY A 95 7.59 1.59 -4.53
C GLY A 95 8.74 2.41 -5.13
N ASP A 96 8.65 3.67 -5.52
CA ASP A 96 9.77 4.39 -6.20
C ASP A 96 10.17 3.87 -7.60
N LYS A 97 9.76 2.67 -8.03
CA LYS A 97 9.92 2.19 -9.41
C LYS A 97 8.79 2.72 -10.29
N PRO A 98 9.09 3.31 -11.46
CA PRO A 98 8.07 3.73 -12.40
C PRO A 98 7.35 2.53 -13.00
N VAL A 99 6.03 2.62 -13.10
CA VAL A 99 5.15 1.66 -13.78
C VAL A 99 4.12 2.41 -14.62
N THR A 100 3.45 1.72 -15.54
CA THR A 100 2.38 2.30 -16.35
C THR A 100 1.09 1.54 -16.08
N VAL A 101 -0.01 2.26 -15.83
CA VAL A 101 -1.35 1.68 -15.67
C VAL A 101 -2.16 1.81 -16.95
N ALA A 102 -3.14 0.91 -17.15
CA ALA A 102 -3.97 0.87 -18.34
C ALA A 102 -4.74 2.17 -18.61
N ASP A 103 -5.34 2.79 -17.59
CA ASP A 103 -6.11 4.02 -17.73
C ASP A 103 -5.69 5.03 -16.65
N ALA A 104 -5.64 6.31 -17.04
CA ALA A 104 -5.39 7.38 -16.08
C ALA A 104 -6.54 7.50 -15.07
N PRO A 105 -6.27 7.60 -13.76
CA PRO A 105 -7.29 7.96 -12.78
C PRO A 105 -7.91 9.30 -13.14
N LYS A 106 -9.20 9.50 -12.82
CA LYS A 106 -9.89 10.75 -13.13
C LYS A 106 -10.87 11.13 -12.04
N TYR A 107 -11.13 12.42 -11.90
CA TYR A 107 -12.22 12.89 -11.07
C TYR A 107 -13.56 12.65 -11.76
N ILE A 108 -14.52 12.09 -11.03
CA ILE A 108 -15.93 12.08 -11.38
C ILE A 108 -16.66 12.71 -10.20
N GLY A 109 -17.19 13.92 -10.41
CA GLY A 109 -17.59 14.77 -9.29
C GLY A 109 -16.39 15.14 -8.43
N ASN A 110 -16.46 14.85 -7.13
CA ASN A 110 -15.42 15.16 -6.14
C ASN A 110 -14.57 13.94 -5.74
N GLU A 111 -14.78 12.79 -6.38
CA GLU A 111 -14.08 11.55 -6.07
C GLU A 111 -13.20 11.11 -7.24
N VAL A 112 -12.09 10.46 -6.91
CA VAL A 112 -11.20 9.86 -7.91
C VAL A 112 -11.68 8.45 -8.23
N TYR A 113 -11.83 8.18 -9.52
CA TYR A 113 -12.16 6.88 -10.05
C TYR A 113 -10.97 6.28 -10.82
N VAL A 114 -10.85 4.96 -10.72
CA VAL A 114 -9.90 4.13 -11.48
C VAL A 114 -10.65 3.06 -12.27
N SER A 115 -10.10 2.59 -13.37
CA SER A 115 -10.70 1.47 -14.11
C SER A 115 -10.41 0.13 -13.43
N ASP A 116 -11.28 -0.85 -13.65
CA ASP A 116 -11.06 -2.27 -13.29
C ASP A 116 -9.68 -2.79 -13.75
N ARG A 117 -9.23 -2.36 -14.93
CA ARG A 117 -7.90 -2.70 -15.47
C ARG A 117 -6.77 -2.07 -14.68
N THR A 118 -6.90 -0.78 -14.35
CA THR A 118 -5.92 -0.07 -13.51
C THR A 118 -5.81 -0.69 -12.12
N VAL A 119 -6.93 -1.13 -11.55
CA VAL A 119 -6.95 -1.87 -10.28
C VAL A 119 -6.18 -3.18 -10.41
N THR A 120 -6.41 -3.91 -11.50
CA THR A 120 -5.72 -5.17 -11.80
C THR A 120 -4.21 -4.97 -11.98
N ASP A 121 -3.79 -3.94 -12.72
CA ASP A 121 -2.38 -3.61 -12.96
C ASP A 121 -1.63 -3.26 -11.67
N LEU A 122 -2.28 -2.52 -10.76
CA LEU A 122 -1.64 -2.06 -9.53
C LEU A 122 -1.52 -3.18 -8.49
N TRP A 123 -2.61 -3.86 -8.21
CA TRP A 123 -2.69 -4.72 -7.03
C TRP A 123 -2.71 -6.20 -7.36
N THR A 124 -2.60 -6.57 -8.64
CA THR A 124 -2.60 -7.96 -9.12
C THR A 124 -3.84 -8.76 -8.69
N PHE A 125 -4.91 -8.07 -8.30
CA PHE A 125 -6.23 -8.64 -8.10
C PHE A 125 -7.01 -8.48 -9.41
N PRO A 126 -7.35 -9.57 -10.12
CA PRO A 126 -8.25 -9.46 -11.25
C PRO A 126 -9.58 -8.86 -10.78
N VAL A 127 -9.98 -7.75 -11.40
CA VAL A 127 -11.27 -7.12 -11.16
C VAL A 127 -12.16 -7.28 -12.38
N HIS A 128 -13.39 -7.73 -12.13
CA HIS A 128 -14.38 -8.00 -13.16
C HIS A 128 -15.66 -7.21 -12.91
N TRP A 129 -16.18 -6.61 -13.98
CA TRP A 129 -17.50 -5.98 -13.97
C TRP A 129 -18.57 -6.91 -14.55
N ASP A 130 -19.52 -7.34 -13.71
CA ASP A 130 -20.75 -8.00 -14.16
C ASP A 130 -21.88 -6.96 -14.28
N SER A 131 -22.05 -6.44 -15.50
CA SER A 131 -23.06 -5.42 -15.81
C SER A 131 -24.50 -5.90 -15.66
N GLN A 132 -24.76 -7.21 -15.78
CA GLN A 132 -26.09 -7.79 -15.67
C GLN A 132 -26.49 -7.92 -14.21
N ARG A 133 -25.56 -8.40 -13.36
CA ARG A 133 -25.80 -8.58 -11.93
C ARG A 133 -25.48 -7.34 -11.10
N LYS A 134 -24.91 -6.30 -11.71
CA LYS A 134 -24.42 -5.09 -11.02
C LYS A 134 -23.39 -5.42 -9.94
N ARG A 135 -22.37 -6.19 -10.32
CA ARG A 135 -21.34 -6.66 -9.37
C ARG A 135 -19.94 -6.36 -9.85
N ILE A 136 -19.08 -6.00 -8.91
CA ILE A 136 -17.63 -6.05 -9.08
C ILE A 136 -17.13 -7.30 -8.38
N GLY A 137 -16.50 -8.20 -9.13
CA GLY A 137 -15.79 -9.35 -8.56
C GLY A 137 -14.29 -9.04 -8.47
N ILE A 138 -13.69 -9.33 -7.33
CA ILE A 138 -12.25 -9.28 -7.08
C ILE A 138 -11.79 -10.71 -6.82
N ALA A 139 -10.95 -11.27 -7.69
CA ALA A 139 -10.38 -12.59 -7.47
C ALA A 139 -9.05 -12.50 -6.72
N SER A 140 -8.77 -13.45 -5.84
CA SER A 140 -7.44 -13.68 -5.29
C SER A 140 -6.53 -14.22 -6.39
N ALA A 141 -5.24 -13.90 -6.31
CA ALA A 141 -4.25 -14.23 -7.34
C ALA A 141 -3.95 -15.74 -7.53
N ASP A 142 -4.77 -16.66 -6.99
CA ASP A 142 -4.48 -18.08 -7.12
C ASP A 142 -4.67 -18.55 -8.58
N HIS A 143 -3.58 -19.10 -9.13
CA HIS A 143 -3.17 -18.95 -10.53
C HIS A 143 -4.03 -19.72 -11.55
N LYS A 144 -4.98 -20.55 -11.09
CA LYS A 144 -5.84 -21.40 -11.93
C LYS A 144 -7.12 -20.74 -12.39
N GLN A 145 -7.67 -19.77 -11.65
CA GLN A 145 -8.85 -19.02 -12.08
C GLN A 145 -8.47 -17.79 -12.92
N LEU A 146 -7.28 -17.23 -12.68
CA LEU A 146 -6.76 -16.06 -13.38
C LEU A 146 -6.77 -16.22 -14.91
N SER A 147 -6.34 -17.38 -15.43
CA SER A 147 -6.26 -17.62 -16.88
C SER A 147 -7.64 -17.68 -17.55
N SER A 148 -8.62 -18.34 -16.90
CA SER A 148 -10.00 -18.40 -17.40
C SER A 148 -10.66 -17.02 -17.43
N TRP A 149 -10.37 -16.17 -16.45
CA TRP A 149 -10.93 -14.82 -16.34
C TRP A 149 -10.26 -13.83 -17.32
N LEU A 150 -8.93 -13.84 -17.42
CA LEU A 150 -8.19 -13.00 -18.37
C LEU A 150 -8.55 -13.32 -19.83
N ASN A 151 -8.75 -14.61 -20.14
CA ASN A 151 -9.20 -15.06 -21.47
C ASN A 151 -10.62 -14.59 -21.79
N ALA A 152 -11.54 -14.57 -20.81
CA ALA A 152 -12.90 -14.07 -21.01
C ALA A 152 -12.95 -12.56 -21.33
N TYR A 153 -11.93 -11.79 -20.95
CA TYR A 153 -11.84 -10.34 -21.18
C TYR A 153 -11.00 -9.92 -22.40
N ASN A 154 -10.47 -10.87 -23.19
CA ASN A 154 -9.47 -10.57 -24.23
C ASN A 154 -8.36 -9.64 -23.69
N TYR A 155 -7.93 -9.85 -22.44
CA TYR A 155 -6.84 -9.07 -21.84
C TYR A 155 -5.52 -9.58 -22.45
N THR A 156 -5.16 -9.04 -23.62
CA THR A 156 -4.01 -9.50 -24.42
C THR A 156 -2.66 -9.14 -23.81
N ASN A 157 -2.65 -8.22 -22.84
CA ASN A 157 -1.49 -7.94 -22.03
C ASN A 157 -1.61 -8.82 -20.78
N SER A 158 -0.95 -9.98 -20.73
CA SER A 158 -0.68 -10.60 -19.43
C SER A 158 -0.15 -9.50 -18.50
N PRO A 159 -0.61 -9.36 -17.24
CA PRO A 159 -0.04 -8.40 -16.30
C PRO A 159 1.47 -8.60 -16.40
N THR A 160 2.14 -7.60 -16.98
CA THR A 160 3.44 -7.74 -17.62
C THR A 160 4.33 -8.57 -16.73
N GLN A 161 4.72 -9.75 -17.24
CA GLN A 161 5.85 -10.56 -16.81
C GLN A 161 6.46 -10.03 -15.51
N LEU A 162 5.99 -10.52 -14.36
CA LEU A 162 6.83 -10.61 -13.17
C LEU A 162 7.92 -11.65 -13.49
N SER A 163 8.73 -11.39 -14.52
CA SER A 163 10.09 -11.88 -14.57
C SER A 163 10.67 -11.48 -13.23
N HIS A 164 11.05 -12.47 -12.42
CA HIS A 164 11.92 -12.35 -11.25
C HIS A 164 12.34 -10.91 -11.01
N PHE A 165 11.68 -10.22 -10.06
CA PHE A 165 11.97 -8.83 -9.71
C PHE A 165 13.47 -8.60 -9.74
N GLN A 166 13.96 -7.97 -10.82
CA GLN A 166 15.36 -7.61 -10.89
C GLN A 166 15.52 -6.42 -9.95
N THR A 167 16.34 -6.65 -8.94
CA THR A 167 16.86 -5.68 -7.98
C THR A 167 17.34 -4.45 -8.73
N GLY A 168 16.51 -3.40 -8.72
CA GLY A 168 16.92 -2.09 -9.21
C GLY A 168 18.01 -1.58 -8.28
N GLN A 169 19.05 -0.97 -8.84
CA GLN A 169 20.25 -0.52 -8.12
C GLN A 169 19.94 0.67 -7.19
N TYR A 170 19.20 0.44 -6.11
CA TYR A 170 19.17 1.38 -4.98
C TYR A 170 20.52 1.26 -4.27
N ARG A 171 21.46 2.16 -4.57
CA ARG A 171 22.69 2.31 -3.77
C ARG A 171 22.40 3.34 -2.69
N ALA A 172 22.30 2.88 -1.44
CA ALA A 172 22.35 3.78 -0.30
C ALA A 172 23.67 4.55 -0.35
N MET A 173 23.62 5.89 -0.36
CA MET A 173 24.81 6.71 -0.21
C MET A 173 25.23 6.63 1.27
N THR A 174 26.37 5.99 1.54
CA THR A 174 26.91 5.85 2.89
C THR A 174 27.88 7.00 3.21
N SER A 175 27.68 7.64 4.36
CA SER A 175 28.78 8.25 5.12
C SER A 175 29.41 7.17 6.01
N ALA A 176 30.73 7.24 6.18
CA ALA A 176 31.56 6.21 6.77
C ALA A 176 31.34 6.03 8.29
N ALA A 177 30.49 5.06 8.68
CA ALA A 177 30.60 4.16 9.83
C ALA A 177 29.33 3.30 9.89
N LYS A 178 29.45 1.97 10.03
CA LYS A 178 28.28 1.11 10.28
C LYS A 178 27.72 1.48 11.65
N PRO A 179 26.46 1.95 11.78
CA PRO A 179 25.92 2.30 13.07
C PRO A 179 25.84 1.05 13.93
N ASN A 180 26.13 1.22 15.23
CA ASN A 180 25.97 0.14 16.18
C ASN A 180 24.48 -0.24 16.27
N SER A 181 24.17 -1.50 15.99
CA SER A 181 22.84 -2.13 16.15
C SER A 181 22.13 -1.75 17.44
N ALA A 182 22.85 -1.70 18.57
CA ALA A 182 22.30 -1.29 19.85
C ALA A 182 21.93 0.20 19.90
N ALA A 183 22.71 1.06 19.24
CA ALA A 183 22.43 2.49 19.14
C ALA A 183 21.18 2.75 18.28
N ILE A 184 21.01 2.02 17.17
CA ILE A 184 19.80 2.08 16.33
C ILE A 184 18.56 1.79 17.18
N VAL A 185 18.58 0.68 17.92
CA VAL A 185 17.44 0.28 18.76
C VAL A 185 17.21 1.24 19.92
N ALA A 186 18.27 1.72 20.56
CA ALA A 186 18.16 2.71 21.63
C ALA A 186 17.52 4.01 21.13
N TYR A 187 17.99 4.54 19.99
CA TYR A 187 17.42 5.72 19.38
C TYR A 187 15.96 5.52 18.97
N ALA A 188 15.64 4.41 18.30
CA ALA A 188 14.27 4.05 17.94
C ALA A 188 13.33 4.06 19.15
N LYS A 189 13.79 3.54 20.30
CA LYS A 189 13.00 3.52 21.55
C LYS A 189 12.73 4.92 22.11
N THR A 190 13.59 5.91 21.86
CA THR A 190 13.33 7.30 22.29
C THR A 190 12.11 7.91 21.60
N LEU A 191 11.66 7.33 20.48
CA LEU A 191 10.50 7.77 19.70
C LEU A 191 9.21 7.03 20.07
N GLN A 192 9.24 6.10 21.05
CA GLN A 192 8.04 5.37 21.48
C GLN A 192 6.93 6.34 21.92
N GLY A 193 5.70 6.04 21.49
CA GLY A 193 4.52 6.88 21.70
C GLY A 193 4.32 8.00 20.68
N ALA A 194 5.26 8.23 19.76
CA ALA A 194 5.02 9.16 18.64
C ALA A 194 3.85 8.63 17.77
N PRO A 195 2.90 9.49 17.36
CA PRO A 195 1.66 9.04 16.73
C PRO A 195 1.89 8.44 15.34
N TYR A 196 1.03 7.51 14.95
CA TYR A 196 0.99 7.02 13.56
C TYR A 196 0.27 8.02 12.66
N GLN A 197 0.83 8.26 11.47
CA GLN A 197 0.15 8.97 10.40
C GLN A 197 0.51 8.35 9.06
N PHE A 198 -0.48 7.82 8.35
CA PHE A 198 -0.29 7.33 6.98
C PHE A 198 0.26 8.44 6.07
N ALA A 199 1.23 8.11 5.24
CA ALA A 199 1.90 9.07 4.35
C ALA A 199 2.55 10.25 5.10
N ALA A 200 3.00 10.03 6.34
CA ALA A 200 3.75 11.02 7.12
C ALA A 200 4.91 11.63 6.33
N ASP A 201 5.25 12.88 6.64
CA ASP A 201 6.38 13.55 6.03
C ASP A 201 7.70 12.86 6.45
N PRO A 202 8.46 12.27 5.51
CA PRO A 202 9.69 11.57 5.84
C PRO A 202 10.80 12.46 6.40
N GLU A 203 10.68 13.78 6.27
CA GLU A 203 11.65 14.76 6.78
C GLU A 203 11.16 15.46 8.06
N ALA A 204 10.06 15.00 8.67
CA ALA A 204 9.60 15.55 9.94
C ALA A 204 10.66 15.31 11.03
N THR A 205 11.16 16.41 11.61
CA THR A 205 12.25 16.41 12.62
C THR A 205 11.82 16.91 13.99
N SER A 206 10.56 17.30 14.17
CA SER A 206 10.05 17.85 15.44
C SER A 206 9.64 16.76 16.43
N ALA A 207 9.65 17.07 17.73
CA ALA A 207 9.11 16.19 18.79
C ALA A 207 7.60 15.85 18.65
N ALA A 208 6.87 16.56 17.77
CA ALA A 208 5.49 16.27 17.39
C ALA A 208 5.37 15.48 16.06
N ALA A 209 6.47 14.93 15.55
CA ALA A 209 6.48 14.17 14.31
C ALA A 209 5.61 12.91 14.45
N ALA A 210 4.69 12.73 13.52
CA ALA A 210 3.97 11.50 13.33
C ALA A 210 4.69 10.65 12.27
N PHE A 211 4.55 9.32 12.35
CA PHE A 211 5.23 8.40 11.44
C PHE A 211 4.28 7.39 10.81
N ASP A 212 4.54 7.03 9.56
CA ASP A 212 4.17 5.72 9.02
C ASP A 212 5.35 4.75 9.11
N ALA A 213 5.11 3.46 8.90
CA ALA A 213 6.12 2.43 9.14
C ALA A 213 7.46 2.69 8.41
N PRO A 214 7.47 2.95 7.09
CA PRO A 214 8.73 3.20 6.39
C PRO A 214 9.35 4.58 6.69
N SER A 215 8.57 5.62 7.01
CA SER A 215 9.14 6.92 7.43
C SER A 215 9.77 6.86 8.81
N PHE A 216 9.21 6.08 9.75
CA PHE A 216 9.83 5.81 11.05
C PHE A 216 11.22 5.17 10.89
N VAL A 217 11.31 4.09 10.11
CA VAL A 217 12.58 3.41 9.85
C VAL A 217 13.57 4.33 9.16
N ARG A 218 13.11 5.09 8.16
CA ARG A 218 13.96 6.09 7.48
C ARG A 218 14.48 7.15 8.45
N HIS A 219 13.65 7.66 9.35
CA HIS A 219 14.04 8.66 10.33
C HIS A 219 15.10 8.10 11.30
N VAL A 220 14.87 6.90 11.83
CA VAL A 220 15.84 6.22 12.72
C VAL A 220 17.18 6.04 12.03
N PHE A 221 17.20 5.53 10.80
CA PHE A 221 18.44 5.30 10.06
C PHE A 221 19.09 6.60 9.60
N GLY A 222 18.29 7.63 9.26
CA GLY A 222 18.75 8.97 8.88
C GLY A 222 19.51 9.67 10.00
N HIS A 223 19.13 9.44 11.27
CA HIS A 223 19.89 9.92 12.43
C HIS A 223 21.35 9.42 12.44
N PHE A 224 21.59 8.24 11.88
CA PHE A 224 22.94 7.67 11.73
C PHE A 224 23.55 7.92 10.34
N GLY A 225 23.03 8.90 9.59
CA GLY A 225 23.54 9.29 8.28
C GLY A 225 23.18 8.32 7.15
N ILE A 226 22.15 7.48 7.34
CA ILE A 226 21.71 6.49 6.36
C ILE A 226 20.40 6.93 5.74
N THR A 227 20.45 7.29 4.47
CA THR A 227 19.25 7.63 3.72
C THR A 227 18.61 6.38 3.14
N LEU A 228 17.49 5.97 3.73
CA LEU A 228 16.65 4.90 3.17
C LEU A 228 15.59 5.48 2.21
N PRO A 229 15.16 4.70 1.20
CA PRO A 229 13.99 5.01 0.37
C PRO A 229 12.73 5.26 1.19
N ARG A 230 11.75 5.97 0.62
CA ARG A 230 10.52 6.37 1.33
C ARG A 230 9.59 5.21 1.67
N ARG A 231 9.65 4.11 0.90
CA ARG A 231 8.63 3.06 0.89
C ARG A 231 9.21 1.73 1.37
N ALA A 232 8.41 0.95 2.09
CA ALA A 232 8.86 -0.30 2.70
C ALA A 232 9.33 -1.31 1.65
N ILE A 233 8.64 -1.42 0.51
CA ILE A 233 9.07 -2.29 -0.59
C ILE A 233 10.46 -1.93 -1.11
N SER A 234 10.75 -0.64 -1.29
CA SER A 234 12.06 -0.18 -1.76
C SER A 234 13.14 -0.41 -0.70
N GLN A 235 12.81 -0.23 0.58
CA GLN A 235 13.70 -0.54 1.70
C GLN A 235 14.04 -2.04 1.75
N ALA A 236 13.10 -2.92 1.39
CA ALA A 236 13.31 -4.37 1.33
C ALA A 236 14.28 -4.81 0.23
N GLU A 237 14.56 -3.94 -0.76
CA GLU A 237 15.55 -4.20 -1.80
C GLU A 237 16.99 -3.90 -1.34
N LEU A 238 17.16 -3.30 -0.17
CA LEU A 238 18.45 -2.93 0.40
C LEU A 238 18.96 -3.96 1.42
N GLY A 239 20.28 -4.00 1.60
CA GLY A 239 20.94 -4.84 2.59
C GLY A 239 21.00 -6.32 2.21
N THR A 240 21.42 -7.15 3.17
CA THR A 240 21.57 -8.61 3.00
C THR A 240 20.42 -9.35 3.67
N THR A 241 19.89 -10.39 3.02
CA THR A 241 18.84 -11.23 3.63
C THR A 241 19.37 -11.95 4.86
N VAL A 242 18.60 -11.93 5.94
CA VAL A 242 18.93 -12.59 7.23
C VAL A 242 17.98 -13.75 7.45
N ALA A 243 18.51 -14.92 7.77
CA ALA A 243 17.70 -16.06 8.22
C ALA A 243 17.15 -15.78 9.63
N ASP A 244 15.94 -16.27 9.93
CA ASP A 244 15.23 -16.00 11.20
C ASP A 244 16.08 -16.28 12.44
N GLU A 245 16.82 -17.40 12.44
CA GLU A 245 17.74 -17.81 13.51
C GLU A 245 18.94 -16.87 13.72
N ASN A 246 19.25 -16.03 12.74
CA ASN A 246 20.37 -15.11 12.74
C ASN A 246 19.95 -13.64 12.97
N LEU A 247 18.68 -13.40 13.32
CA LEU A 247 18.17 -12.06 13.59
C LEU A 247 18.95 -11.37 14.72
N GLN A 248 19.39 -10.14 14.47
CA GLN A 248 20.11 -9.30 15.41
C GLN A 248 19.42 -7.95 15.57
N PRO A 249 19.47 -7.33 16.76
CA PRO A 249 18.95 -5.98 16.96
C PRO A 249 19.41 -5.03 15.83
N GLY A 250 18.49 -4.21 15.33
CA GLY A 250 18.75 -3.31 14.21
C GLY A 250 18.44 -3.88 12.81
N ASP A 251 18.21 -5.20 12.68
CA ASP A 251 17.73 -5.77 11.41
C ASP A 251 16.34 -5.21 11.06
N LEU A 252 16.09 -4.98 9.77
CA LEU A 252 14.79 -4.59 9.26
C LEU A 252 13.95 -5.82 8.99
N MET A 253 12.75 -5.86 9.56
CA MET A 253 11.78 -6.93 9.38
C MET A 253 10.66 -6.48 8.46
N PHE A 254 10.29 -7.30 7.49
CA PHE A 254 9.26 -6.96 6.49
C PHE A 254 8.05 -7.88 6.62
N PHE A 255 6.86 -7.30 6.48
CA PHE A 255 5.59 -8.00 6.70
C PHE A 255 4.58 -7.69 5.58
N ASP A 256 3.63 -8.62 5.40
CA ASP A 256 2.42 -8.41 4.62
C ASP A 256 1.20 -8.15 5.52
N MET A 257 0.92 -6.87 5.74
CA MET A 257 -0.21 -6.38 6.52
C MET A 257 -1.45 -6.08 5.67
N GLN A 258 -1.51 -6.55 4.41
CA GLN A 258 -2.73 -6.45 3.62
C GLN A 258 -3.82 -7.36 4.21
N LYS A 259 -5.05 -6.85 4.27
CA LYS A 259 -6.16 -7.57 4.90
C LYS A 259 -6.56 -8.81 4.10
N GLU A 260 -6.45 -8.74 2.78
CA GLU A 260 -6.96 -9.75 1.88
C GLU A 260 -5.82 -10.52 1.20
N PRO A 261 -5.93 -11.85 1.11
CA PRO A 261 -4.92 -12.67 0.47
C PRO A 261 -4.97 -12.43 -1.04
N SER A 262 -4.08 -11.59 -1.55
CA SER A 262 -3.57 -11.83 -2.90
C SER A 262 -2.76 -13.12 -2.77
N GLY A 263 -2.94 -14.11 -3.66
CA GLY A 263 -2.10 -15.32 -3.67
C GLY A 263 -0.58 -15.05 -3.73
N SER A 264 -0.18 -13.78 -3.87
CA SER A 264 1.18 -13.27 -3.71
C SER A 264 1.34 -12.47 -2.39
N ARG A 265 2.36 -12.81 -1.60
CA ARG A 265 2.76 -12.02 -0.42
C ARG A 265 3.55 -10.79 -0.85
N TYR A 266 3.20 -9.60 -0.34
CA TYR A 266 3.82 -8.33 -0.70
C TYR A 266 4.29 -7.52 0.52
N VAL A 267 5.45 -6.87 0.41
CA VAL A 267 6.00 -6.03 1.49
C VAL A 267 5.16 -4.77 1.66
N SER A 268 4.33 -4.74 2.70
CA SER A 268 3.45 -3.60 2.99
C SER A 268 3.70 -2.96 4.36
N HIS A 269 4.63 -3.51 5.15
CA HIS A 269 5.07 -2.96 6.43
C HIS A 269 6.55 -3.26 6.70
N VAL A 270 7.18 -2.45 7.53
CA VAL A 270 8.58 -2.58 7.94
C VAL A 270 8.75 -2.22 9.42
N ALA A 271 9.62 -2.95 10.12
CA ALA A 271 9.95 -2.75 11.53
C ALA A 271 11.46 -2.91 11.78
N ILE A 272 11.93 -2.52 12.96
CA ILE A 272 13.31 -2.72 13.42
C ILE A 272 13.29 -3.81 14.50
N TYR A 273 14.03 -4.90 14.30
CA TYR A 273 14.18 -5.95 15.30
C TYR A 273 14.91 -5.40 16.53
N THR A 274 14.40 -5.72 17.72
CA THR A 274 14.95 -5.22 18.99
C THR A 274 15.58 -6.34 19.84
N GLY A 275 15.58 -7.57 19.33
CA GLY A 275 15.98 -8.77 20.07
C GLY A 275 14.79 -9.48 20.74
N ASN A 276 15.02 -10.71 21.21
CA ASN A 276 14.06 -11.50 21.99
C ASN A 276 12.67 -11.65 21.32
N ASN A 277 12.62 -11.92 20.02
CA ASN A 277 11.38 -12.00 19.24
C ASN A 277 10.52 -10.72 19.31
N ARG A 278 11.12 -9.55 19.52
CA ARG A 278 10.41 -8.27 19.58
C ARG A 278 10.95 -7.29 18.56
N PHE A 279 10.08 -6.41 18.07
CA PHE A 279 10.42 -5.38 17.11
C PHE A 279 9.72 -4.06 17.44
N ILE A 280 10.35 -2.96 17.06
CA ILE A 280 9.80 -1.60 17.18
C ILE A 280 9.36 -1.11 15.80
N HIS A 281 8.17 -0.53 15.74
CA HIS A 281 7.51 -0.10 14.50
C HIS A 281 6.47 0.98 14.83
N THR A 282 5.82 1.55 13.81
CA THR A 282 4.64 2.42 14.02
C THR A 282 3.40 1.81 13.39
N TYR A 283 2.32 1.69 14.15
CA TYR A 283 1.09 1.05 13.67
C TYR A 283 -0.15 1.51 14.45
N GLY A 284 -1.22 1.84 13.72
CA GLY A 284 -2.54 2.08 14.32
C GLY A 284 -2.56 3.19 15.37
N ALA A 285 -3.43 3.07 16.37
CA ALA A 285 -3.59 4.09 17.41
C ALA A 285 -2.38 4.17 18.37
N ASP A 286 -1.62 3.09 18.50
CA ASP A 286 -0.48 3.02 19.43
C ASP A 286 0.72 3.83 18.94
N GLY A 287 0.76 4.19 17.65
CA GLY A 287 1.89 4.90 17.07
C GLY A 287 3.16 4.06 17.11
N VAL A 288 4.29 4.68 17.45
CA VAL A 288 5.57 3.98 17.64
C VAL A 288 5.49 3.10 18.88
N THR A 289 5.49 1.79 18.67
CA THR A 289 5.30 0.78 19.70
C THR A 289 6.24 -0.41 19.53
N VAL A 290 6.39 -1.23 20.59
CA VAL A 290 7.17 -2.48 20.54
C VAL A 290 6.20 -3.66 20.59
N SER A 291 6.22 -4.47 19.54
CA SER A 291 5.39 -5.68 19.41
C SER A 291 6.25 -6.94 19.54
N GLU A 292 5.57 -8.06 19.83
CA GLU A 292 6.16 -9.40 19.80
C GLU A 292 5.90 -10.06 18.43
N LEU A 293 6.87 -10.83 17.93
CA LEU A 293 6.76 -11.63 16.72
C LEU A 293 5.98 -12.93 17.00
N SER A 294 4.71 -12.76 17.32
CA SER A 294 3.75 -13.83 17.61
C SER A 294 2.41 -13.57 16.93
N GLY A 295 1.52 -14.57 16.90
CA GLY A 295 0.17 -14.45 16.32
C GLY A 295 0.16 -13.91 14.89
N GLU A 296 -0.65 -12.87 14.66
CA GLU A 296 -0.77 -12.19 13.36
C GLU A 296 0.57 -11.64 12.85
N TRP A 297 1.43 -11.10 13.72
CA TRP A 297 2.73 -10.60 13.29
C TRP A 297 3.63 -11.71 12.78
N ARG A 298 3.59 -12.89 13.41
CA ARG A 298 4.35 -14.05 12.95
C ARG A 298 3.80 -14.61 11.64
N SER A 299 2.48 -14.66 11.47
CA SER A 299 1.85 -15.17 10.23
C SER A 299 2.11 -14.26 9.03
N ARG A 300 2.24 -12.95 9.27
CA ARG A 300 2.47 -11.91 8.25
C ARG A 300 3.93 -11.59 7.99
N TYR A 301 4.84 -12.05 8.83
CA TYR A 301 6.27 -11.86 8.63
C TYR A 301 6.74 -12.58 7.35
N LEU A 302 7.54 -11.88 6.56
CA LEU A 302 8.05 -12.34 5.26
C LEU A 302 9.51 -12.74 5.35
N PHE A 303 10.37 -11.79 5.71
CA PHE A 303 11.82 -11.95 5.80
C PHE A 303 12.43 -10.74 6.51
N ALA A 304 13.73 -10.81 6.81
CA ALA A 304 14.50 -9.71 7.34
C ALA A 304 15.72 -9.34 6.47
N LYS A 305 16.15 -8.08 6.58
CA LYS A 305 17.35 -7.54 5.96
C LYS A 305 18.26 -6.91 7.00
N ARG A 306 19.55 -7.20 6.90
CA ARG A 306 20.59 -6.49 7.65
C ARG A 306 21.18 -5.40 6.81
N TRP A 307 21.26 -4.21 7.39
CA TRP A 307 21.92 -3.09 6.75
C TRP A 307 23.37 -3.01 7.21
N GLY A 308 24.28 -3.10 6.23
CA GLY A 308 25.74 -3.05 6.41
C GLY A 308 26.35 -4.25 7.10
#